data_AF-A0AAD4PQ01-F1
#
_entry.id   AF-A0AAD4PQ01-F1
#
_cell.length_a   1.000
_cell.length_b   1.000
_cell.length_c   1.000
_cell.angle_alpha   90.00
_cell.angle_beta   90.00
_cell.angle_gamma   90.00
#
_symmetry.space_group_name_H-M   'P 1'
#
loop_
_entity.id
_entity.type
_entity.pdbx_description
1 polymer ?
#
loop_
_entity_poly.entity_id
_entity_poly.type
_entity_poly.pdbx_seq_one_letter_code
_entity_poly.pdbx_strand_id
1 'polypeptide(L)'
;YYNILHIIALRSVCRANPALSLQQTQRACFSQLIKTSAPAQNQTNLLPANKLTPSATPLLLQLQLPALVALPARSVTKFSLIKGKRKSVKAVIKRFKRLDWGAWIRTHTGRHKKMFKKSMELRRRLRQHIFTNATQSWLLDKMVTNYWRRPKHYIDDPYTPYHKRDEYFATKSKSFKV
;
A
#
# COMPACT_ATOMS: atom_id res chain seq x y z
N TYR A 1 -23.80 -14.99 47.94
CA TYR A 1 -25.18 -15.09 48.42
C TYR A 1 -25.62 -13.71 48.88
N TYR A 2 -26.35 -12.98 48.03
CA TYR A 2 -27.45 -12.06 48.36
C TYR A 2 -27.90 -11.36 47.06
N ASN A 3 -29.19 -11.53 46.74
CA ASN A 3 -30.07 -10.82 45.79
C ASN A 3 -29.73 -10.95 44.28
N ILE A 4 -30.39 -11.78 43.46
CA ILE A 4 -31.83 -12.02 43.15
C ILE A 4 -32.55 -10.78 42.57
N LEU A 5 -32.79 -10.87 41.25
CA LEU A 5 -33.94 -10.44 40.43
C LEU A 5 -34.41 -8.97 40.39
N HIS A 6 -34.32 -8.38 39.19
CA HIS A 6 -35.27 -7.46 38.53
C HIS A 6 -34.62 -7.02 37.19
N ILE A 7 -35.23 -6.89 36.00
CA ILE A 7 -36.60 -6.84 35.51
C ILE A 7 -36.59 -7.17 34.01
N ILE A 8 -37.73 -7.67 33.54
CA ILE A 8 -38.09 -8.09 32.18
C ILE A 8 -38.44 -6.89 31.27
N ALA A 9 -38.08 -7.04 29.99
CA ALA A 9 -38.69 -6.51 28.74
C ALA A 9 -38.97 -5.02 28.53
N LEU A 10 -38.55 -4.52 27.35
CA LEU A 10 -39.40 -3.71 26.47
C LEU A 10 -39.15 -4.04 25.00
N ARG A 11 -40.24 -3.90 24.23
CA ARG A 11 -40.52 -4.42 22.90
C ARG A 11 -40.05 -3.47 21.78
N SER A 12 -39.70 -4.08 20.64
CA SER A 12 -40.03 -3.75 19.24
C SER A 12 -40.53 -2.35 18.88
N VAL A 13 -39.88 -1.71 17.89
CA VAL A 13 -40.55 -0.87 16.87
C VAL A 13 -39.87 -1.03 15.51
N CYS A 14 -40.67 -1.41 14.52
CA CYS A 14 -40.36 -1.44 13.09
C CYS A 14 -40.18 -0.03 12.52
N ARG A 15 -39.32 0.16 11.51
CA ARG A 15 -39.51 1.24 10.53
C ARG A 15 -39.06 0.82 9.14
N ALA A 16 -39.98 0.95 8.20
CA ALA A 16 -39.84 0.61 6.78
C ALA A 16 -38.99 1.61 5.99
N ASN A 17 -38.54 1.17 4.80
CA ASN A 17 -37.78 1.87 3.76
C ASN A 17 -38.49 3.11 3.18
N PRO A 18 -37.73 4.00 2.52
CA PRO A 18 -38.02 4.21 1.10
C PRO A 18 -36.77 4.24 0.21
N ALA A 19 -37.00 3.88 -1.06
CA ALA A 19 -36.07 3.93 -2.17
C ALA A 19 -35.51 5.35 -2.43
N LEU A 20 -34.32 5.47 -3.04
CA LEU A 20 -33.95 6.58 -3.92
C LEU A 20 -32.67 6.29 -4.74
N SER A 21 -32.89 6.27 -6.05
CA SER A 21 -32.06 6.59 -7.22
C SER A 21 -30.52 6.59 -7.19
N LEU A 22 -29.98 5.88 -8.19
CA LEU A 22 -28.70 6.11 -8.85
C LEU A 22 -28.51 7.60 -9.23
N GLN A 23 -27.49 8.24 -8.65
CA GLN A 23 -26.79 9.34 -9.33
C GLN A 23 -25.28 9.19 -9.16
N GLN A 24 -24.64 9.19 -10.33
CA GLN A 24 -23.22 9.07 -10.60
C GLN A 24 -22.46 10.28 -10.05
N THR A 25 -21.75 10.13 -8.94
CA THR A 25 -20.88 11.20 -8.42
C THR A 25 -19.44 10.98 -8.88
N GLN A 26 -18.92 12.05 -9.47
CA GLN A 26 -17.66 12.13 -10.18
C GLN A 26 -16.45 11.81 -9.29
N ARG A 27 -15.47 11.11 -9.87
CA ARG A 27 -14.18 10.89 -9.22
C ARG A 27 -13.43 12.22 -9.13
N ALA A 28 -13.37 12.80 -7.94
CA ALA A 28 -12.43 13.87 -7.64
C ALA A 28 -11.00 13.30 -7.64
N CYS A 29 -10.25 13.62 -8.69
CA CYS A 29 -8.80 13.44 -8.76
C CYS A 29 -8.15 14.38 -7.75
N PHE A 30 -7.55 13.83 -6.70
CA PHE A 30 -6.74 14.60 -5.76
C PHE A 30 -5.32 14.75 -6.32
N SER A 31 -5.14 15.65 -7.30
CA SER A 31 -3.80 16.05 -7.74
C SER A 31 -3.23 17.04 -6.72
N GLN A 32 -2.28 16.56 -5.91
CA GLN A 32 -1.54 17.40 -4.97
C GLN A 32 -0.58 18.33 -5.70
N LEU A 33 -0.68 19.59 -5.30
CA LEU A 33 0.14 20.75 -5.67
C LEU A 33 1.56 20.56 -5.11
N ILE A 34 2.57 20.42 -5.97
CA ILE A 34 3.98 20.41 -5.55
C ILE A 34 4.45 21.86 -5.47
N LYS A 35 4.64 22.38 -4.24
CA LYS A 35 5.44 23.58 -3.99
C LYS A 35 6.92 23.17 -3.97
N THR A 36 7.68 23.58 -4.98
CA THR A 36 9.14 23.48 -4.99
C THR A 36 9.71 24.68 -4.23
N SER A 37 10.24 24.48 -3.02
CA SER A 37 11.18 25.41 -2.41
C SER A 37 12.61 25.02 -2.79
N ALA A 38 13.27 25.90 -3.55
CA ALA A 38 14.70 25.80 -3.82
C ALA A 38 15.51 26.32 -2.60
N PRO A 39 16.62 25.69 -2.20
CA PRO A 39 17.52 26.26 -1.19
C PRO A 39 18.51 27.24 -1.85
N ALA A 40 18.62 28.42 -1.24
CA ALA A 40 19.64 29.43 -1.53
C ALA A 40 21.05 28.87 -1.26
N GLN A 41 21.94 29.01 -2.24
CA GLN A 41 23.39 28.82 -2.08
C GLN A 41 24.04 30.20 -2.08
N ASN A 42 24.57 30.59 -0.91
CA ASN A 42 25.54 31.66 -0.77
C ASN A 42 26.85 31.24 -1.43
N GLN A 43 27.28 31.93 -2.49
CA GLN A 43 28.71 32.07 -2.80
C GLN A 43 28.97 33.47 -3.37
N THR A 44 29.82 34.20 -2.66
CA THR A 44 30.50 35.43 -3.06
C THR A 44 31.46 35.16 -4.21
N ASN A 45 31.37 35.90 -5.31
CA ASN A 45 32.51 36.16 -6.19
C ASN A 45 32.35 37.52 -6.87
N LEU A 46 33.34 38.38 -6.62
CA LEU A 46 33.56 39.66 -7.29
C LEU A 46 34.17 39.39 -8.67
N LEU A 47 33.72 40.11 -9.70
CA LEU A 47 34.52 40.93 -10.64
C LEU A 47 33.65 41.37 -11.85
N PRO A 48 33.96 42.51 -12.48
CA PRO A 48 32.99 43.34 -13.21
C PRO A 48 32.88 43.04 -14.70
N ALA A 49 31.78 43.56 -15.25
CA ALA A 49 31.31 43.47 -16.62
C ALA A 49 32.32 43.94 -17.67
N ASN A 50 32.36 43.24 -18.81
CA ASN A 50 32.76 43.80 -20.10
C ASN A 50 31.91 43.25 -21.26
N LYS A 51 31.05 44.15 -21.75
CA LYS A 51 30.63 44.48 -23.13
C LYS A 51 30.50 43.41 -24.25
N LEU A 52 29.28 43.44 -24.83
CA LEU A 52 28.91 43.50 -26.26
C LEU A 52 29.30 42.36 -27.22
N THR A 53 28.30 41.63 -27.74
CA THR A 53 27.82 41.70 -29.16
C THR A 53 26.79 40.58 -29.45
N PRO A 54 25.73 40.83 -30.23
CA PRO A 54 24.81 39.81 -30.74
C PRO A 54 25.22 39.39 -32.16
N SER A 55 25.42 38.10 -32.40
CA SER A 55 25.57 37.59 -33.77
C SER A 55 24.87 36.25 -33.93
N ALA A 56 23.81 36.30 -34.73
CA ALA A 56 23.22 35.28 -35.59
C ALA A 56 23.35 33.80 -35.20
N THR A 57 22.21 33.10 -35.13
CA THR A 57 22.05 31.79 -35.80
C THR A 57 20.57 31.34 -35.84
N PRO A 58 20.22 30.47 -36.80
CA PRO A 58 18.94 30.51 -37.52
C PRO A 58 17.83 29.61 -36.98
N LEU A 59 16.63 29.92 -37.47
CA LEU A 59 15.38 29.16 -37.46
C LEU A 59 15.60 27.63 -37.48
N LEU A 60 15.51 26.99 -36.31
CA LEU A 60 15.42 25.53 -36.25
C LEU A 60 13.97 25.08 -36.43
N LEU A 61 13.78 24.33 -37.50
CA LEU A 61 12.61 23.51 -37.81
C LEU A 61 12.26 22.64 -36.59
N GLN A 62 11.16 22.99 -35.91
CA GLN A 62 10.70 22.26 -34.73
C GLN A 62 10.07 20.93 -35.15
N LEU A 63 10.87 19.87 -35.12
CA LEU A 63 10.42 18.49 -35.28
C LEU A 63 9.61 18.10 -34.03
N GLN A 64 8.27 18.10 -34.14
CA GLN A 64 7.40 17.61 -33.07
C GLN A 64 7.60 16.10 -32.86
N LEU A 65 8.32 15.73 -31.79
CA LEU A 65 8.32 14.37 -31.28
C LEU A 65 6.90 13.98 -30.85
N PRO A 66 6.39 12.79 -31.22
CA PRO A 66 5.11 12.33 -30.70
C PRO A 66 5.20 12.18 -29.18
N ALA A 67 4.24 12.79 -28.48
CA ALA A 67 4.13 12.76 -27.03
C ALA A 67 4.34 11.33 -26.51
N LEU A 68 5.27 11.16 -25.57
CA LEU A 68 5.45 9.90 -24.84
C LEU A 68 4.12 9.55 -24.17
N VAL A 69 3.31 8.74 -24.85
CA VAL A 69 2.15 8.10 -24.26
C VAL A 69 2.67 7.29 -23.09
N ALA A 70 2.38 7.75 -21.87
CA ALA A 70 2.73 7.04 -20.65
C ALA A 70 1.98 5.71 -20.67
N LEU A 71 2.61 4.69 -21.26
CA LEU A 71 2.02 3.36 -21.34
C LEU A 71 1.70 2.93 -19.91
N PRO A 72 0.50 2.38 -19.67
CA PRO A 72 0.16 1.91 -18.34
C PRO A 72 1.17 0.83 -17.95
N ALA A 73 2.02 1.16 -16.96
CA ALA A 73 2.99 0.23 -16.41
C ALA A 73 2.24 -0.90 -15.70
N ARG A 74 1.90 -1.95 -16.44
CA ARG A 74 1.22 -3.14 -15.92
C ARG A 74 2.19 -3.87 -15.00
N SER A 75 2.03 -3.66 -13.69
CA SER A 75 2.86 -4.30 -12.66
C SER A 75 2.69 -5.82 -12.59
N VAL A 76 1.59 -6.37 -13.13
CA VAL A 76 1.23 -7.79 -13.04
C VAL A 76 1.15 -8.45 -14.42
N THR A 77 1.89 -9.53 -14.60
CA THR A 77 1.82 -10.38 -15.80
C THR A 77 0.77 -11.48 -15.64
N LYS A 78 -0.38 -11.32 -16.30
CA LYS A 78 -1.49 -12.30 -16.27
C LYS A 78 -1.16 -13.59 -16.99
N PHE A 79 -0.54 -13.50 -18.16
CA PHE A 79 -0.15 -14.63 -19.01
C PHE A 79 1.29 -14.45 -19.45
N SER A 80 2.12 -15.47 -19.26
CA SER A 80 3.50 -15.47 -19.75
C SER A 80 3.56 -15.89 -21.21
N LEU A 81 4.46 -15.30 -22.00
CA LEU A 81 4.62 -15.63 -23.42
C LEU A 81 4.91 -17.12 -23.67
N ILE A 82 5.78 -17.72 -22.87
CA ILE A 82 6.23 -19.12 -23.08
C ILE A 82 5.21 -20.15 -22.56
N LYS A 83 4.82 -20.03 -21.28
CA LYS A 83 3.99 -21.05 -20.61
C LYS A 83 2.50 -20.73 -20.54
N GLY A 84 2.09 -19.54 -20.97
CA GLY A 84 0.71 -19.06 -20.80
C GLY A 84 0.24 -18.91 -19.34
N LYS A 85 1.13 -18.98 -18.34
CA LYS A 85 0.75 -18.96 -16.90
C LYS A 85 0.97 -17.58 -16.26
N ARG A 86 0.19 -17.28 -15.21
CA ARG A 86 0.37 -16.08 -14.38
C ARG A 86 1.74 -16.05 -13.70
N LYS A 87 2.35 -14.87 -13.65
CA LYS A 87 3.61 -14.65 -12.91
C LYS A 87 3.34 -13.83 -11.65
N SER A 88 4.03 -14.20 -10.58
CA SER A 88 4.02 -13.46 -9.32
C SER A 88 4.99 -12.28 -9.38
N VAL A 89 4.60 -11.13 -8.82
CA VAL A 89 5.49 -9.97 -8.70
C VAL A 89 6.57 -10.22 -7.64
N LYS A 90 7.83 -10.30 -8.05
CA LYS A 90 8.95 -10.65 -7.16
C LYS A 90 9.19 -9.61 -6.06
N ALA A 91 8.89 -8.34 -6.33
CA ALA A 91 9.01 -7.28 -5.34
C ALA A 91 8.11 -7.50 -4.11
N VAL A 92 6.92 -8.09 -4.30
CA VAL A 92 6.00 -8.42 -3.20
C VAL A 92 6.61 -9.50 -2.31
N ILE A 93 7.07 -10.59 -2.91
CA ILE A 93 7.63 -11.74 -2.19
C ILE A 93 8.86 -11.34 -1.35
N LYS A 94 9.68 -10.40 -1.86
CA LYS A 94 10.88 -9.92 -1.14
C LYS A 94 10.56 -9.01 0.05
N ARG A 95 9.39 -8.35 0.08
CA ARG A 95 9.09 -7.27 1.03
C ARG A 95 7.99 -7.63 2.04
N PHE A 96 7.14 -8.58 1.71
CA PHE A 96 5.98 -8.96 2.50
C PHE A 96 5.99 -10.47 2.76
N LYS A 97 5.65 -10.88 3.98
CA LYS A 97 5.42 -12.28 4.36
C LYS A 97 3.92 -12.54 4.44
N ARG A 98 3.46 -13.63 3.84
CA ARG A 98 2.07 -14.08 3.89
C ARG A 98 1.88 -15.03 5.08
N LEU A 99 0.80 -14.82 5.84
CA LEU A 99 0.28 -15.75 6.84
C LEU A 99 -0.87 -16.60 6.27
N ASP A 100 -1.05 -17.79 6.81
CA ASP A 100 -2.01 -18.79 6.32
C ASP A 100 -3.46 -18.33 6.42
N TRP A 101 -3.83 -17.65 7.50
CA TRP A 101 -5.18 -17.08 7.68
C TRP A 101 -5.50 -15.89 6.75
N GLY A 102 -4.52 -15.39 6.00
CA GLY A 102 -4.75 -14.43 4.92
C GLY A 102 -4.12 -13.04 5.08
N ALA A 103 -3.55 -12.73 6.25
CA ALA A 103 -2.87 -11.46 6.46
C ALA A 103 -1.46 -11.41 5.86
N TRP A 104 -0.98 -10.19 5.62
CA TRP A 104 0.40 -9.93 5.25
C TRP A 104 1.10 -9.09 6.29
N ILE A 105 2.37 -9.42 6.53
CA ILE A 105 3.27 -8.72 7.42
C ILE A 105 4.29 -7.94 6.60
N ARG A 106 4.59 -6.71 7.04
CA ARG A 106 5.68 -5.88 6.52
C ARG A 106 6.46 -5.19 7.64
N THR A 107 7.66 -4.73 7.33
CA THR A 107 8.40 -3.78 8.18
C THR A 107 7.98 -2.34 7.88
N HIS A 108 8.21 -1.43 8.82
CA HIS A 108 8.13 0.00 8.54
C HIS A 108 9.13 0.44 7.44
N THR A 109 8.72 1.40 6.63
CA THR A 109 9.57 2.00 5.60
C THR A 109 10.65 2.87 6.24
N GLY A 110 11.80 2.98 5.58
CA GLY A 110 12.87 3.85 6.04
C GLY A 110 13.47 3.48 7.39
N ARG A 111 13.23 2.27 7.93
CA ARG A 111 13.69 1.87 9.27
C ARG A 111 15.20 2.05 9.47
N HIS A 112 16.01 1.81 8.44
CA HIS A 112 17.48 1.96 8.47
C HIS A 112 18.01 3.32 7.98
N LYS A 113 17.15 4.25 7.55
CA LYS A 113 17.61 5.53 6.96
C LYS A 113 17.69 6.63 8.03
N LYS A 114 18.67 7.53 7.94
CA LYS A 114 18.81 8.72 8.81
C LYS A 114 18.67 8.39 10.31
N MET A 115 19.30 7.31 10.77
CA MET A 115 19.15 6.82 12.15
C MET A 115 19.59 7.85 13.20
N PHE A 116 20.64 8.61 12.91
CA PHE A 116 21.17 9.66 13.79
C PHE A 116 20.14 10.73 14.15
N LYS A 117 19.22 11.08 13.24
CA LYS A 117 18.17 12.09 13.48
C LYS A 117 16.95 11.57 14.24
N LYS A 118 16.82 10.25 14.40
CA LYS A 118 15.62 9.63 14.99
C LYS A 118 15.78 9.47 16.50
N SER A 119 14.73 9.75 17.26
CA SER A 119 14.66 9.43 18.70
C SER A 119 14.65 7.92 18.96
N MET A 120 14.89 7.50 20.20
CA MET A 120 14.91 6.09 20.57
C MET A 120 13.53 5.41 20.42
N GLU A 121 12.46 6.13 20.74
CA GLU A 121 11.07 5.66 20.66
C GLU A 121 10.68 5.41 19.20
N LEU A 122 11.06 6.34 18.31
CA LEU A 122 10.83 6.18 16.87
C LEU A 122 11.64 5.00 16.32
N ARG A 123 12.90 4.84 16.73
CA ARG A 123 13.71 3.67 16.34
C ARG A 123 13.07 2.37 16.83
N ARG A 124 12.51 2.33 18.04
CA ARG A 124 11.80 1.18 18.58
C ARG A 124 10.56 0.85 17.73
N ARG A 125 9.72 1.82 17.43
CA ARG A 125 8.53 1.63 16.58
C ARG A 125 8.89 1.14 15.18
N LEU A 126 9.89 1.74 14.53
CA LEU A 126 10.31 1.35 13.18
C LEU A 126 10.92 -0.06 13.09
N ARG A 127 11.39 -0.62 14.23
CA ARG A 127 11.89 -1.99 14.27
C ARG A 127 10.77 -3.02 14.20
N GLN A 128 9.55 -2.66 14.62
CA GLN A 128 8.42 -3.57 14.70
C GLN A 128 7.89 -3.99 13.32
N HIS A 129 7.32 -5.19 13.29
CA HIS A 129 6.54 -5.69 12.16
C HIS A 129 5.08 -5.28 12.32
N ILE A 130 4.48 -4.89 11.21
CA ILE A 130 3.10 -4.41 11.17
C ILE A 130 2.30 -5.16 10.13
N PHE A 131 1.00 -5.30 10.39
CA PHE A 131 0.06 -5.83 9.40
C PHE A 131 -0.23 -4.81 8.29
N THR A 132 -0.59 -5.33 7.13
CA THR A 132 -1.19 -4.54 6.04
C THR A 132 -2.68 -4.33 6.27
N ASN A 133 -3.23 -3.26 5.68
CA ASN A 133 -4.68 -3.04 5.64
C ASN A 133 -5.34 -4.15 4.78
N ALA A 134 -6.62 -4.45 5.01
CA ALA A 134 -7.42 -5.41 4.24
C ALA A 134 -7.34 -5.18 2.72
N THR A 135 -7.48 -3.93 2.26
CA THR A 135 -7.39 -3.59 0.83
C THR A 135 -6.01 -3.92 0.26
N GLN A 136 -4.94 -3.66 1.03
CA GLN A 136 -3.58 -3.98 0.62
C GLN A 136 -3.38 -5.50 0.57
N SER A 137 -3.85 -6.23 1.58
CA SER A 137 -3.80 -7.69 1.59
C SER A 137 -4.50 -8.28 0.36
N TRP A 138 -5.69 -7.77 0.02
CA TRP A 138 -6.43 -8.19 -1.18
C TRP A 138 -5.66 -7.91 -2.47
N LEU A 139 -5.04 -6.73 -2.60
CA LEU A 139 -4.20 -6.40 -3.76
C LEU A 139 -2.99 -7.35 -3.87
N LEU A 140 -2.29 -7.59 -2.76
CA LEU A 140 -1.11 -8.46 -2.72
C LEU A 140 -1.48 -9.89 -3.15
N ASP A 141 -2.65 -10.39 -2.74
CA ASP A 141 -3.19 -11.68 -3.16
C ASP A 141 -3.41 -11.78 -4.66
N LYS A 142 -3.83 -10.68 -5.30
CA LYS A 142 -3.91 -10.62 -6.75
C LYS A 142 -2.53 -10.57 -7.38
N MET A 143 -1.53 -9.95 -6.77
CA MET A 143 -0.18 -9.84 -7.33
C MET A 143 0.64 -11.15 -7.24
N VAL A 144 0.26 -12.07 -6.35
CA VAL A 144 0.94 -13.37 -6.18
C VAL A 144 0.12 -14.53 -6.72
N THR A 145 0.78 -15.69 -6.86
CA THR A 145 0.13 -16.94 -7.31
C THR A 145 -0.23 -17.81 -6.12
N ASN A 146 -1.12 -18.79 -6.34
CA ASN A 146 -1.58 -19.72 -5.30
C ASN A 146 -0.43 -20.46 -4.60
N TYR A 147 0.70 -20.68 -5.28
CA TYR A 147 1.90 -21.29 -4.68
C TYR A 147 2.35 -20.58 -3.39
N TRP A 148 2.29 -19.25 -3.36
CA TRP A 148 2.70 -18.44 -2.20
C TRP A 148 1.61 -18.31 -1.13
N ARG A 149 0.37 -18.70 -1.45
CA ARG A 149 -0.77 -18.67 -0.53
C ARG A 149 -0.99 -20.01 0.19
N ARG A 150 -0.31 -21.06 -0.26
CA ARG A 150 -0.43 -22.39 0.33
C ARG A 150 0.28 -22.41 1.69
N PRO A 151 -0.36 -22.97 2.73
CA PRO A 151 0.29 -23.18 4.03
C PRO A 151 1.59 -23.96 3.89
N LYS A 152 2.61 -23.53 4.63
CA LYS A 152 3.95 -24.10 4.61
C LYS A 152 4.43 -24.27 6.04
N HIS A 153 4.90 -25.48 6.36
CA HIS A 153 5.48 -25.80 7.66
C HIS A 153 6.98 -25.92 7.48
N TYR A 154 7.70 -24.92 7.96
CA TYR A 154 9.16 -24.92 8.01
C TYR A 154 9.60 -25.25 9.44
N ILE A 155 10.75 -25.92 9.57
CA ILE A 155 11.38 -26.17 10.86
C ILE A 155 11.83 -24.80 11.42
N ASP A 156 11.47 -24.53 12.68
CA ASP A 156 11.82 -23.29 13.42
C ASP A 156 11.38 -21.97 12.77
N ASP A 157 10.21 -21.90 12.11
CA ASP A 157 9.68 -20.61 11.64
C ASP A 157 9.23 -19.75 12.85
N PRO A 158 9.81 -18.56 13.09
CA PRO A 158 9.40 -17.68 14.18
C PRO A 158 7.95 -17.19 14.04
N TYR A 159 7.34 -17.30 12.85
CA TYR A 159 5.95 -16.91 12.62
C TYR A 159 4.94 -18.04 12.82
N THR A 160 5.38 -19.25 13.17
CA THR A 160 4.51 -20.43 13.35
C THR A 160 3.28 -20.15 14.22
N PRO A 161 3.39 -19.49 15.39
CA PRO A 161 2.24 -19.23 16.25
C PRO A 161 1.20 -18.28 15.64
N TYR A 162 1.61 -17.42 14.70
CA TYR A 162 0.75 -16.38 14.12
C TYR A 162 0.01 -16.82 12.85
N HIS A 163 0.22 -18.06 12.40
CA HIS A 163 -0.51 -18.61 11.24
C HIS A 163 -1.98 -18.90 11.54
N LYS A 164 -2.36 -19.04 12.83
CA LYS A 164 -3.75 -19.21 13.29
C LYS A 164 -4.24 -17.94 14.00
N ARG A 165 -5.54 -17.65 13.87
CA ARG A 165 -6.19 -16.53 14.56
C ARG A 165 -7.60 -16.96 14.99
N ASP A 166 -7.72 -17.41 16.23
CA ASP A 166 -8.94 -18.07 16.71
C ASP A 166 -10.03 -17.08 17.13
N GLU A 167 -9.63 -15.89 17.59
CA GLU A 167 -10.54 -14.85 18.07
C GLU A 167 -11.25 -14.08 16.96
N TYR A 168 -10.78 -14.20 15.72
CA TYR A 168 -11.32 -13.42 14.62
C TYR A 168 -12.49 -14.16 13.95
N PHE A 169 -13.65 -13.52 13.98
CA PHE A 169 -14.92 -14.12 13.52
C PHE A 169 -14.83 -14.72 12.10
N ALA A 170 -14.07 -14.12 11.19
CA ALA A 170 -13.97 -14.59 9.80
C ALA A 170 -13.00 -15.78 9.61
N THR A 171 -12.09 -16.01 10.55
CA THR A 171 -11.14 -17.13 10.51
C THR A 171 -11.50 -18.26 11.46
N LYS A 172 -12.50 -18.05 12.33
CA LYS A 172 -13.03 -19.09 13.21
C LYS A 172 -13.60 -20.23 12.36
N SER A 173 -13.08 -21.44 12.55
CA SER A 173 -13.67 -22.63 11.94
C SER A 173 -15.11 -22.76 12.40
N LYS A 174 -16.05 -22.92 11.46
CA LYS A 174 -17.43 -23.27 11.81
C LYS A 174 -17.40 -24.64 12.46
N SER A 175 -17.71 -24.72 13.76
CA SER A 175 -17.96 -25.99 14.42
C SER A 175 -19.20 -26.59 13.75
N PHE A 176 -19.03 -27.68 13.02
CA PHE A 176 -20.17 -28.48 12.58
C PHE A 176 -20.83 -29.03 13.84
N LYS A 177 -22.03 -28.53 14.15
CA LYS A 177 -22.82 -29.07 15.24
C LYS A 177 -23.55 -30.28 14.65
N VAL A 178 -23.10 -31.47 15.04
CA VAL A 178 -23.77 -32.75 14.72
C VAL A 178 -25.08 -32.81 15.50
#